data_AF-A0A3M1ZD12-F1
#
_entry.id   AF-A0A3M1ZD12-F1
#
_cell.length_a   1.000
_cell.length_b   1.000
_cell.length_c   1.000
_cell.angle_alpha   90.00
_cell.angle_beta   90.00
_cell.angle_gamma   90.00
#
_symmetry.space_group_name_H-M   'P 1'
#
loop_
_entity.id
_entity.type
_entity.pdbx_description
1 polymer ?
#
loop_
_entity_poly.entity_id
_entity_poly.type
_entity_poly.pdbx_seq_one_letter_code
_entity_poly.pdbx_strand_id
1 'polypeptide(L)'
;MSGEKDLGKLLGSMAPVLRDGEYVFCTFPEARYGDHADLEPVASVQEAEGLTLVVPKSRADERGLGYEGVFRWIALRVHSSLEAVGLTAAFSGRLA
;
A
#
# COMPACT_ATOMS: atom_id res chain seq x y z
N MET A 1 -16.01 4.77 17.87
CA MET A 1 -15.08 3.83 18.53
C MET A 1 -13.70 4.46 18.50
N SER A 2 -13.09 4.76 19.64
CA SER A 2 -11.74 5.34 19.70
C SER A 2 -10.70 4.23 19.57
N GLY A 3 -9.90 4.26 18.51
CA GLY A 3 -8.78 3.32 18.35
C GLY A 3 -7.68 3.53 19.41
N GLU A 4 -6.80 2.55 19.58
CA GLU A 4 -5.68 2.64 20.52
C GLU A 4 -4.66 3.68 20.04
N LYS A 5 -4.08 4.43 20.99
CA LYS A 5 -3.08 5.49 20.77
C LYS A 5 -1.76 5.21 21.48
N ASP A 6 -1.75 4.33 22.48
CA ASP A 6 -0.55 3.93 23.20
C ASP A 6 0.36 3.08 22.30
N LEU A 7 1.54 3.62 21.97
CA LEU A 7 2.48 2.97 21.06
C LEU A 7 2.95 1.60 21.56
N GLY A 8 3.15 1.43 22.88
CA GLY A 8 3.57 0.16 23.45
C GLY A 8 2.55 -0.94 23.20
N LYS A 9 1.27 -0.64 23.45
CA LYS A 9 0.15 -1.56 23.16
C LYS A 9 -0.04 -1.82 21.67
N LEU A 10 0.10 -0.78 20.84
CA LEU A 10 -0.01 -0.93 19.39
C LEU A 10 1.06 -1.89 18.84
N LEU A 11 2.31 -1.74 19.29
CA LEU A 11 3.39 -2.63 18.87
C LEU A 11 3.22 -4.05 19.42
N GLY A 12 2.82 -4.19 20.69
CA GLY A 12 2.61 -5.51 21.31
C GLY A 12 1.43 -6.30 20.73
N SER A 13 0.46 -5.62 20.11
CA SER A 13 -0.72 -6.25 19.48
C SER A 13 -0.65 -6.32 17.96
N MET A 14 0.45 -5.86 17.35
CA MET A 14 0.61 -5.86 15.90
C MET A 14 0.70 -7.29 15.37
N ALA A 15 -0.17 -7.62 14.41
CA ALA A 15 -0.18 -8.90 13.71
C ALA A 15 0.04 -8.68 12.21
N PRO A 16 1.30 -8.67 11.73
CA PRO A 16 1.58 -8.55 10.30
C PRO A 16 1.09 -9.79 9.54
N VAL A 17 0.43 -9.56 8.41
CA VAL A 17 -0.05 -10.63 7.52
C VAL A 17 0.47 -10.37 6.11
N LEU A 18 1.22 -11.33 5.57
CA LEU A 18 1.57 -11.33 4.16
C LEU A 18 0.34 -11.72 3.34
N ARG A 19 -0.14 -10.81 2.49
CA ARG A 19 -1.20 -11.11 1.53
C ARG A 19 -0.60 -11.81 0.32
N ASP A 20 -1.37 -12.70 -0.28
CA ASP A 20 -0.99 -13.40 -1.51
C ASP A 20 -0.86 -12.45 -2.72
N GLY A 21 -0.12 -12.92 -3.73
CA GLY A 21 0.15 -12.17 -4.95
C GLY A 21 1.34 -11.21 -4.89
N GLU A 22 1.71 -10.76 -6.08
CA GLU A 22 2.77 -9.79 -6.33
C GLU A 22 2.16 -8.51 -6.89
N TYR A 23 2.71 -7.37 -6.53
CA TYR A 23 2.17 -6.07 -6.87
C TYR A 23 3.26 -5.19 -7.49
N VAL A 24 2.84 -4.33 -8.40
CA VAL A 24 3.72 -3.39 -9.10
C VAL A 24 3.13 -1.98 -9.04
N PHE A 25 3.99 -0.98 -9.18
CA PHE A 25 3.60 0.42 -9.28
C PHE A 25 3.63 0.83 -10.75
N CYS A 26 2.55 1.43 -11.23
CA CYS A 26 2.45 1.99 -12.58
C CYS A 26 1.94 3.44 -12.47
N THR A 27 2.62 4.37 -13.13
CA THR A 27 2.23 5.79 -13.18
C THR A 27 1.75 6.13 -14.58
N PHE A 28 0.55 6.70 -14.67
CA PHE A 28 -0.08 7.09 -15.92
C PHE A 28 -0.19 8.62 -15.96
N PRO A 29 0.55 9.28 -16.88
CA PRO A 29 0.42 10.72 -17.08
C PRO A 29 -1.03 11.08 -17.45
N GLU A 30 -1.50 12.23 -16.97
CA GLU A 30 -2.84 12.80 -17.26
C GLU A 30 -4.06 12.00 -16.78
N ALA A 31 -3.88 10.75 -16.34
CA ALA A 31 -4.94 9.92 -15.80
C ALA A 31 -5.53 10.48 -14.48
N ARG A 32 -6.79 10.15 -14.25
CA ARG A 32 -7.60 10.56 -13.09
C ARG A 32 -8.18 9.35 -12.37
N TYR A 33 -8.58 9.57 -11.13
CA TYR A 33 -9.26 8.53 -10.35
C TYR A 33 -10.43 7.91 -11.15
N GLY A 34 -10.40 6.58 -11.29
CA GLY A 34 -11.34 5.80 -12.08
C GLY A 34 -10.78 5.32 -13.43
N ASP A 35 -9.74 5.98 -13.96
CA ASP A 35 -9.03 5.48 -15.15
C ASP A 35 -8.29 4.18 -14.83
N HIS A 36 -8.17 3.31 -15.83
CA HIS A 36 -7.53 1.99 -15.72
C HIS A 36 -8.12 1.08 -14.63
N ALA A 37 -9.43 1.23 -14.35
CA ALA A 37 -10.13 0.37 -13.38
C ALA A 37 -10.07 -1.14 -13.73
N ASP A 38 -9.86 -1.47 -15.00
CA ASP A 38 -9.66 -2.84 -15.49
C ASP A 38 -8.36 -3.49 -14.99
N LEU A 39 -7.39 -2.70 -14.50
CA LEU A 39 -6.19 -3.21 -13.84
C LEU A 39 -6.45 -3.68 -12.40
N GLU A 40 -7.66 -3.48 -11.86
CA GLU A 40 -8.04 -3.81 -10.49
C GLU A 40 -7.06 -3.25 -9.44
N PRO A 41 -6.85 -1.91 -9.41
CA PRO A 41 -5.88 -1.31 -8.50
C PRO A 41 -6.29 -1.51 -7.03
N VAL A 42 -5.33 -1.90 -6.20
CA VAL A 42 -5.50 -2.03 -4.75
C VAL A 42 -5.23 -0.72 -4.01
N ALA A 43 -4.54 0.23 -4.66
CA ALA A 43 -4.35 1.58 -4.20
C ALA A 43 -4.19 2.54 -5.39
N SER A 44 -4.60 3.79 -5.20
CA SER A 44 -4.46 4.87 -6.18
C SER A 44 -4.02 6.16 -5.48
N VAL A 45 -3.04 6.85 -6.04
CA VAL A 45 -2.57 8.14 -5.55
C VAL A 45 -2.50 9.11 -6.73
N GLN A 46 -3.17 10.25 -6.63
CA GLN A 46 -3.04 11.32 -7.61
C GLN A 46 -1.82 12.17 -7.22
N GLU A 47 -0.78 12.09 -8.05
CA GLU A 47 0.47 12.85 -7.91
C GLU A 47 0.49 14.00 -8.94
N ALA A 48 1.52 14.85 -8.88
CA ALA A 48 1.65 15.98 -9.79
C ALA A 48 1.95 15.52 -11.23
N GLU A 49 2.68 14.41 -11.35
CA GLU A 49 3.15 13.81 -12.60
C GLU A 49 2.10 12.90 -13.26
N GLY A 50 1.08 12.45 -12.52
CA GLY A 50 0.05 11.54 -13.02
C GLY A 50 -0.68 10.77 -11.93
N LEU A 51 -1.45 9.76 -12.34
CA LEU A 51 -2.08 8.80 -11.42
C LEU A 51 -1.16 7.60 -11.24
N THR A 52 -0.71 7.37 -10.00
CA THR A 52 0.02 6.16 -9.63
C THR A 52 -0.94 5.12 -9.07
N LEU A 53 -0.89 3.92 -9.65
CA LEU A 53 -1.69 2.77 -9.27
C LEU A 53 -0.79 1.65 -8.75
N VAL A 54 -1.23 0.99 -7.68
CA VAL A 54 -0.68 -0.29 -7.24
C VAL A 54 -1.60 -1.38 -7.74
N VAL A 55 -1.10 -2.25 -8.62
CA VAL A 55 -1.91 -3.27 -9.32
C VAL A 55 -1.28 -4.66 -9.16
N PRO A 56 -2.05 -5.75 -9.30
CA PRO A 56 -1.48 -7.09 -9.39
C PRO A 56 -0.50 -7.19 -10.56
N LYS A 57 0.68 -7.78 -10.35
CA LYS A 57 1.72 -7.96 -11.38
C LYS A 57 1.16 -8.63 -12.64
N SER A 58 0.31 -9.64 -12.47
CA SER A 58 -0.31 -10.35 -13.59
C SER A 58 -1.13 -9.43 -14.50
N ARG A 59 -1.84 -8.44 -13.93
CA ARG A 59 -2.62 -7.47 -14.71
C ARG A 59 -1.73 -6.51 -15.48
N ALA A 60 -0.62 -6.08 -14.88
CA ALA A 60 0.37 -5.26 -15.56
C ALA A 60 1.04 -6.03 -16.72
N ASP A 61 1.40 -7.30 -16.49
CA ASP A 61 2.00 -8.16 -17.51
C ASP A 61 1.05 -8.41 -18.69
N GLU A 62 -0.23 -8.72 -18.42
CA GLU A 62 -1.27 -8.92 -19.44
C GLU A 62 -1.44 -7.69 -20.34
N ARG A 63 -1.18 -6.49 -19.80
CA ARG A 63 -1.28 -5.21 -20.50
C ARG A 63 0.06 -4.70 -21.06
N GLY A 64 1.16 -5.43 -20.84
CA GLY A 64 2.49 -5.04 -21.29
C GLY A 64 3.01 -3.75 -20.64
N LEU A 65 2.59 -3.46 -19.41
CA LEU A 65 3.02 -2.25 -18.70
C LEU A 65 4.45 -2.42 -18.16
N GLY A 66 5.27 -1.39 -18.33
CA GLY A 66 6.61 -1.33 -17.72
C GLY A 66 6.53 -0.96 -16.24
N TYR A 67 7.36 -1.61 -15.42
CA TYR A 67 7.55 -1.31 -14.00
C TYR A 67 8.97 -1.70 -13.56
N GLU A 68 9.49 -1.04 -12.52
CA GLU A 68 10.90 -1.21 -12.10
C GLU A 68 11.08 -2.18 -10.92
N GLY A 69 10.00 -2.55 -10.23
CA GLY A 69 10.08 -3.39 -9.04
C GLY A 69 8.82 -4.22 -8.80
N VAL A 70 9.04 -5.41 -8.23
CA VAL A 70 7.98 -6.33 -7.80
C VAL A 70 7.93 -6.33 -6.28
N PHE A 71 6.73 -6.10 -5.73
CA PHE A 71 6.50 -5.91 -4.31
C PHE A 71 5.53 -6.95 -3.75
N ARG A 72 5.63 -7.16 -2.43
CA ARG A 72 4.75 -8.02 -1.64
C ARG A 72 3.99 -7.19 -0.62
N TRP A 73 2.72 -7.47 -0.45
CA TRP A 73 1.86 -6.71 0.46
C TRP A 73 1.85 -7.34 1.86
N ILE A 74 2.42 -6.63 2.83
CA ILE A 74 2.26 -6.93 4.26
C ILE A 74 1.21 -5.98 4.85
N ALA A 75 0.09 -6.52 5.33
CA ALA A 75 -0.92 -5.77 6.07
C ALA A 75 -0.62 -5.82 7.57
N LEU A 76 -0.37 -4.66 8.18
CA LEU A 76 -0.18 -4.55 9.62
C LEU A 76 -1.55 -4.51 10.31
N ARG A 77 -2.03 -5.64 10.82
CA ARG A 77 -3.30 -5.68 11.55
C ARG A 77 -3.07 -5.20 12.97
N VAL A 78 -3.64 -4.05 13.29
CA VAL A 78 -3.64 -3.47 14.64
C VAL A 78 -4.89 -2.60 14.79
N HIS A 79 -5.47 -2.56 16.00
CA HIS A 79 -6.58 -1.67 16.28
C HIS A 79 -6.07 -0.27 16.64
N SER A 80 -5.55 0.46 15.64
CA SER A 80 -4.98 1.79 15.83
C SER A 80 -5.96 2.91 15.49
N SER A 81 -5.88 4.03 16.22
CA SER A 81 -6.40 5.29 15.71
C SER A 81 -5.57 5.79 14.53
N LEU A 82 -6.20 6.44 13.54
CA LEU A 82 -5.47 7.16 12.48
C LEU A 82 -4.62 8.32 13.03
N GLU A 83 -4.93 8.79 14.23
CA GLU A 83 -4.18 9.82 14.94
C GLU A 83 -3.04 9.27 15.82
N ALA A 84 -2.80 7.95 15.81
CA ALA A 84 -1.72 7.37 16.58
C ALA A 84 -0.36 7.79 16.00
N VAL A 85 0.49 8.39 16.84
CA VAL A 85 1.82 8.86 16.45
C VAL A 85 2.87 7.79 16.75
N GLY A 86 3.83 7.59 15.83
CA GLY A 86 5.01 6.75 16.05
C GLY A 86 4.91 5.32 15.53
N LEU A 87 3.72 4.85 15.15
CA LEU A 87 3.55 3.48 14.62
C LEU A 87 4.35 3.27 13.32
N THR A 88 4.22 4.19 12.37
CA THR A 88 4.96 4.15 11.09
C THR A 88 6.46 4.17 11.30
N ALA A 89 6.96 5.04 12.19
CA ALA A 89 8.38 5.13 12.52
C ALA A 89 8.92 3.84 13.15
N ALA A 90 8.13 3.21 14.01
CA ALA A 90 8.55 2.01 14.72
C ALA A 90 8.71 0.79 13.80
N PHE A 91 7.76 0.53 12.90
CA PHE A 91 7.90 -0.61 11.99
C PHE A 91 8.90 -0.33 10.86
N SER A 92 8.96 0.90 10.32
CA SER A 92 9.91 1.21 9.24
C SER A 92 11.36 1.10 9.72
N GLY A 93 11.65 1.54 10.96
CA GLY A 93 12.98 1.38 11.57
C GLY A 93 13.39 -0.07 11.87
N ARG A 94 12.46 -1.03 11.80
CA ARG A 94 12.78 -2.48 11.88
C ARG A 94 12.98 -3.13 10.51
N LEU A 95 12.53 -2.48 9.44
CA LEU A 95 12.72 -2.92 8.06
C LEU A 95 13.98 -2.35 7.41
N ALA A 96 14.54 -1.27 7.99
CA ALA A 96 15.74 -0.57 7.53
C ALA A 96 17.05 -1.32 7.82
#